data_AF-A0A0D7PVI2-F1
#
_entry.id   AF-A0A0D7PVI2-F1
#
_cell.length_a   1.000
_cell.length_b   1.000
_cell.length_c   1.000
_cell.angle_alpha   90.00
_cell.angle_beta   90.00
_cell.angle_gamma   90.00
#
_symmetry.space_group_name_H-M   'P 1'
#
loop_
_entity.id
_entity.type
_entity.pdbx_description
1 polymer ?
#
loop_
_entity_poly.entity_id
_entity_poly.type
_entity_poly.pdbx_seq_one_letter_code
_entity_poly.pdbx_strand_id
1 'polypeptide(L)'
;MVCNSFVAFFPRQETASAPLKDQMVTIWPLDNPDAKQARNDDCEFAVAHYDLNASEAAISDAQHQHANFDGEGPYLVGWSPSNTRGEPDKLVLVIDMSADNSQALIDQKFLFWKKQIVEDPSRWRHGFSIESVRAAIRIFADQYGQAMLDAIKLVGDNKP
;
A
#
# COMPACT_ATOMS: atom_id res chain seq x y z
N MET A 1 -16.65 0.64 -0.16
CA MET A 1 -15.93 -0.09 -1.23
C MET A 1 -14.50 -0.38 -0.80
N VAL A 2 -13.64 0.65 -0.73
CA VAL A 2 -12.21 0.51 -0.43
C VAL A 2 -11.93 -0.10 0.95
N CYS A 3 -12.59 0.39 2.00
CA CYS A 3 -12.45 -0.20 3.34
C CYS A 3 -12.86 -1.67 3.39
N ASN A 4 -13.93 -2.06 2.69
CA ASN A 4 -14.36 -3.45 2.62
C ASN A 4 -13.28 -4.34 1.98
N SER A 5 -12.61 -3.85 0.92
CA SER A 5 -11.45 -4.53 0.35
C SER A 5 -10.30 -4.62 1.35
N PHE A 6 -9.98 -3.52 2.03
CA PHE A 6 -8.91 -3.49 3.03
C PHE A 6 -9.09 -4.58 4.09
N VAL A 7 -10.28 -4.64 4.71
CA VAL A 7 -10.62 -5.63 5.73
C VAL A 7 -10.60 -7.05 5.17
N ALA A 8 -11.10 -7.26 3.95
CA ALA A 8 -11.14 -8.59 3.33
C ALA A 8 -9.75 -9.15 3.00
N PHE A 9 -8.81 -8.29 2.57
CA PHE A 9 -7.50 -8.73 2.11
C PHE A 9 -6.44 -8.74 3.21
N PHE A 10 -6.51 -7.83 4.18
CA PHE A 10 -5.49 -7.67 5.22
C PHE A 10 -6.02 -8.11 6.59
N PRO A 11 -5.68 -9.35 7.03
CA PRO A 11 -6.03 -9.77 8.38
C PRO A 11 -5.29 -8.91 9.41
N ARG A 12 -5.87 -8.81 10.60
CA ARG A 12 -5.29 -8.04 11.70
C ARG A 12 -3.89 -8.50 12.02
N GLN A 13 -3.01 -7.53 12.25
CA GLN A 13 -1.61 -7.79 12.55
C GLN A 13 -1.43 -8.71 13.77
N GLU A 14 -2.31 -8.59 14.77
CA GLU A 14 -2.33 -9.42 15.98
C GLU A 14 -2.47 -10.92 15.69
N THR A 15 -3.00 -11.27 14.51
CA THR A 15 -3.17 -12.67 14.07
C THR A 15 -1.96 -13.21 13.32
N ALA A 16 -0.96 -12.36 13.01
CA ALA A 16 0.23 -12.77 12.30
C ALA A 16 1.17 -13.59 13.21
N SER A 17 1.66 -14.71 12.70
CA SER A 17 2.58 -15.61 13.42
C SER A 17 4.06 -15.21 13.26
N ALA A 18 4.39 -14.42 12.24
CA ALA A 18 5.76 -13.97 11.99
C ALA A 18 6.18 -12.86 12.97
N PRO A 19 7.48 -12.68 13.28
CA PRO A 19 7.96 -11.53 14.05
C PRO A 19 7.70 -10.20 13.32
N LEU A 20 7.48 -9.10 14.05
CA LEU A 20 7.21 -7.77 13.47
C LEU A 20 8.22 -7.33 12.40
N LYS A 21 9.51 -7.58 12.62
CA LYS A 21 10.59 -7.26 11.67
C LYS A 21 10.48 -8.00 10.32
N ASP A 22 9.69 -9.07 10.28
CA ASP A 22 9.44 -9.93 9.13
C ASP A 22 7.99 -9.75 8.61
N GLN A 23 7.31 -8.68 9.02
CA GLN A 23 5.97 -8.32 8.54
C GLN A 23 5.99 -7.03 7.72
N MET A 24 5.32 -7.03 6.57
CA MET A 24 4.94 -5.81 5.86
C MET A 24 3.55 -5.37 6.37
N VAL A 25 3.54 -4.45 7.32
CA VAL A 25 2.31 -3.97 7.93
C VAL A 25 1.60 -3.01 6.98
N THR A 26 0.34 -3.29 6.65
CA THR A 26 -0.52 -2.38 5.86
C THR A 26 -1.55 -1.77 6.79
N ILE A 27 -1.58 -0.44 6.88
CA ILE A 27 -2.36 0.31 7.88
C ILE A 27 -3.42 1.14 7.16
N TRP A 28 -4.64 1.11 7.68
CA TRP A 28 -5.66 2.11 7.38
C TRP A 28 -5.58 3.19 8.47
N PRO A 29 -5.16 4.43 8.15
CA PRO A 29 -5.00 5.48 9.16
C PRO A 29 -6.32 5.85 9.81
N LEU A 30 -6.33 5.86 11.15
CA LEU A 30 -7.50 6.24 11.96
C LEU A 30 -7.07 7.22 13.04
N ASP A 31 -7.92 8.22 13.30
CA ASP A 31 -7.70 9.19 14.39
C ASP A 31 -7.84 8.54 15.78
N ASN A 32 -8.64 7.47 15.86
CA ASN A 32 -8.91 6.69 17.05
C ASN A 32 -8.89 5.19 16.73
N PRO A 33 -7.70 4.59 16.54
CA PRO A 33 -7.57 3.18 16.19
C PRO A 33 -7.98 2.24 17.32
N ASP A 34 -8.04 2.74 18.56
CA ASP A 34 -8.43 1.95 19.74
C ASP A 34 -9.96 1.85 19.95
N ALA A 35 -10.75 2.61 19.18
CA ALA A 35 -12.20 2.56 19.24
C ALA A 35 -12.73 1.14 19.01
N LYS A 36 -13.81 0.77 19.71
CA LYS A 36 -14.43 -0.55 19.59
C LYS A 36 -14.86 -0.86 18.13
N GLN A 37 -15.32 0.16 17.41
CA GLN A 37 -15.74 0.07 16.02
C GLN A 37 -14.55 -0.24 15.09
N ALA A 38 -13.42 0.45 15.27
CA ALA A 38 -12.16 0.11 14.59
C ALA A 38 -11.73 -1.34 14.92
N ARG A 39 -11.84 -1.74 16.18
CA ARG A 39 -11.58 -3.13 16.61
C ARG A 39 -12.61 -4.16 16.14
N ASN A 40 -13.66 -3.76 15.44
CA ASN A 40 -14.61 -4.67 14.79
C ASN A 40 -14.59 -4.54 13.26
N ASP A 41 -13.61 -3.85 12.69
CA ASP A 41 -13.48 -3.61 11.24
C ASP A 41 -14.73 -2.91 10.65
N ASP A 42 -15.34 -2.01 11.43
CA ASP A 42 -16.49 -1.21 11.00
C ASP A 42 -16.07 -0.16 9.97
N CYS A 43 -16.45 -0.38 8.72
CA CYS A 43 -16.07 0.50 7.62
C CYS A 43 -16.79 1.84 7.58
N GLU A 44 -17.98 1.99 8.18
CA GLU A 44 -18.61 3.30 8.30
C GLU A 44 -17.81 4.16 9.28
N PHE A 45 -17.43 3.58 10.40
CA PHE A 45 -16.54 4.23 11.36
C PHE A 45 -15.18 4.55 10.74
N ALA A 46 -14.53 3.58 10.08
CA ALA A 46 -13.18 3.75 9.54
C ALA A 46 -13.08 4.85 8.46
N VAL A 47 -14.16 5.10 7.72
CA VAL A 47 -14.23 6.20 6.76
C VAL A 47 -14.48 7.53 7.48
N ALA A 48 -15.39 7.56 8.46
CA ALA A 48 -15.71 8.78 9.22
C ALA A 48 -14.54 9.25 10.11
N HIS A 49 -13.70 8.32 10.55
CA HIS A 49 -12.55 8.54 11.43
C HIS A 49 -11.20 8.35 10.72
N TYR A 50 -11.19 8.50 9.39
CA TYR A 50 -9.97 8.44 8.61
C TYR A 50 -9.01 9.56 9.02
N ASP A 51 -7.79 9.19 9.41
CA ASP A 51 -6.77 10.19 9.76
C ASP A 51 -6.21 10.82 8.48
N LEU A 52 -6.83 11.92 8.08
CA LEU A 52 -6.42 12.68 6.92
C LEU A 52 -5.00 13.25 7.09
N ASN A 53 -4.65 13.73 8.29
CA ASN A 53 -3.34 14.34 8.54
C ASN A 53 -2.20 13.30 8.41
N ALA A 54 -2.39 12.10 8.95
CA ALA A 54 -1.40 11.02 8.81
C ALA A 54 -1.23 10.61 7.35
N SER A 55 -2.34 10.60 6.59
CA SER A 55 -2.37 10.25 5.17
C SER A 55 -1.70 11.33 4.30
N GLU A 56 -1.99 12.60 4.56
CA GLU A 56 -1.35 13.74 3.90
C GLU A 56 0.16 13.77 4.19
N ALA A 57 0.57 13.49 5.43
CA ALA A 57 1.98 13.36 5.77
C ALA A 57 2.65 12.22 4.98
N ALA A 58 1.97 11.06 4.85
CA ALA A 58 2.47 9.93 4.07
C ALA A 58 2.61 10.27 2.56
N ILE A 59 1.65 11.01 2.00
CA ILE A 59 1.72 11.54 0.63
C ILE A 59 2.89 12.51 0.48
N SER A 60 3.03 13.47 1.41
CA SER A 60 4.12 14.45 1.38
C SER A 60 5.50 13.78 1.44
N ASP A 61 5.66 12.76 2.28
CA ASP A 61 6.90 11.99 2.37
C ASP A 61 7.21 11.26 1.06
N ALA A 62 6.20 10.66 0.43
CA ALA A 62 6.37 10.01 -0.87
C ALA A 62 6.67 11.02 -1.99
N GLN A 63 6.10 12.23 -1.94
CA GLN A 63 6.40 13.31 -2.89
C GLN A 63 7.84 13.80 -2.76
N HIS A 64 8.39 13.88 -1.53
CA HIS A 64 9.82 14.14 -1.33
C HIS A 64 10.72 13.06 -1.96
N GLN A 65 10.16 11.87 -2.20
CA GLN A 65 10.80 10.73 -2.89
C GLN A 65 10.39 10.65 -4.37
N HIS A 66 9.89 11.76 -4.92
CA HIS A 66 9.50 11.95 -6.32
C HIS A 66 8.28 11.15 -6.78
N ALA A 67 7.50 10.56 -5.86
CA ALA A 67 6.21 9.98 -6.22
C ALA A 67 5.20 11.07 -6.61
N ASN A 68 4.39 10.79 -7.63
CA ASN A 68 3.36 11.69 -8.09
C ASN A 68 1.96 11.19 -7.71
N PHE A 69 1.10 12.11 -7.27
CA PHE A 69 -0.26 11.84 -6.80
C PHE A 69 -1.22 12.77 -7.57
N ASP A 70 -1.59 12.38 -8.78
CA ASP A 70 -2.40 13.21 -9.69
C ASP A 70 -3.91 13.03 -9.50
N GLY A 71 -4.34 11.97 -8.81
CA GLY A 71 -5.76 11.64 -8.58
C GLY A 71 -6.24 11.92 -7.14
N GLU A 72 -7.53 11.71 -6.91
CA GLU A 72 -8.15 11.90 -5.58
C GLU A 72 -7.89 10.74 -4.61
N GLY A 73 -7.29 9.65 -5.08
CA GLY A 73 -7.13 8.41 -4.34
C GLY A 73 -8.35 7.49 -4.44
N PRO A 74 -8.32 6.35 -3.74
CA PRO A 74 -7.35 6.00 -2.69
C PRO A 74 -5.98 5.56 -3.25
N TYR A 75 -4.96 5.60 -2.39
CA TYR A 75 -3.60 5.15 -2.70
C TYR A 75 -3.15 4.07 -1.71
N LEU A 76 -2.34 3.12 -2.18
CA LEU A 76 -1.48 2.33 -1.31
C LEU A 76 -0.07 2.88 -1.43
N VAL A 77 0.55 3.22 -0.30
CA VAL A 77 1.91 3.76 -0.24
C VAL A 77 2.71 2.89 0.73
N GLY A 78 3.89 2.45 0.30
CA GLY A 78 4.75 1.61 1.12
C GLY A 78 6.22 1.98 1.01
N TRP A 79 6.91 1.78 2.11
CA TRP A 79 8.35 1.97 2.25
C TRP A 79 8.98 0.68 2.76
N SER A 80 10.17 0.38 2.27
CA SER A 80 11.00 -0.64 2.87
C SER A 80 12.48 -0.30 2.74
N PRO A 81 13.27 -0.41 3.82
CA PRO A 81 12.81 -0.55 5.21
C PRO A 81 11.98 0.66 5.68
N SER A 82 11.15 0.52 6.71
CA SER A 82 10.20 1.58 7.11
C SER A 82 10.84 2.92 7.50
N ASN A 83 12.11 2.89 7.93
CA ASN A 83 12.88 4.08 8.27
C ASN A 83 13.40 4.85 7.04
N THR A 84 13.09 4.43 5.82
CA THR A 84 13.39 5.19 4.59
C THR A 84 12.28 6.14 4.17
N ARG A 85 11.18 6.19 4.92
CA ARG A 85 10.08 7.11 4.69
C ARG A 85 10.57 8.56 4.73
N GLY A 86 10.31 9.31 3.66
CA GLY A 86 10.70 10.72 3.53
C GLY A 86 12.15 10.94 3.08
N GLU A 87 12.94 9.89 2.89
CA GLU A 87 14.33 9.98 2.44
C GLU A 87 14.40 10.09 0.90
N PRO A 88 14.79 11.23 0.30
CA PRO A 88 14.60 11.50 -1.13
C PRO A 88 15.19 10.45 -2.08
N ASP A 89 16.36 9.91 -1.72
CA ASP A 89 17.10 8.92 -2.53
C ASP A 89 16.65 7.46 -2.27
N LYS A 90 15.54 7.25 -1.56
CA LYS A 90 15.02 5.91 -1.23
C LYS A 90 13.75 5.59 -1.98
N LEU A 91 13.52 4.30 -2.20
CA LEU A 91 12.37 3.81 -2.94
C LEU A 91 11.08 3.91 -2.12
N VAL A 92 10.02 4.35 -2.80
CA VAL A 92 8.63 4.28 -2.37
C VAL A 92 7.81 3.53 -3.41
N LEU A 93 6.97 2.61 -2.96
CA LEU A 93 6.02 1.89 -3.79
C LEU A 93 4.64 2.54 -3.64
N VAL A 94 4.04 2.94 -4.77
CA VAL A 94 2.72 3.56 -4.84
C VAL A 94 1.82 2.74 -5.75
N ILE A 95 0.60 2.47 -5.31
CA ILE A 95 -0.49 2.00 -6.15
C ILE A 95 -1.59 3.06 -6.14
N ASP A 96 -1.86 3.63 -7.30
CA ASP A 96 -2.93 4.59 -7.53
C ASP A 96 -4.22 3.85 -7.93
N MET A 97 -5.28 4.05 -7.16
CA MET A 97 -6.61 3.48 -7.39
C MET A 97 -7.65 4.57 -7.68
N SER A 98 -7.23 5.81 -7.97
CA SER A 98 -8.13 6.93 -8.23
C SER A 98 -9.04 6.72 -9.43
N ALA A 99 -8.57 5.96 -10.43
CA ALA A 99 -9.34 5.62 -11.63
C ALA A 99 -10.26 4.40 -11.45
N ASP A 100 -10.18 3.70 -10.32
CA ASP A 100 -10.91 2.45 -10.10
C ASP A 100 -12.35 2.73 -9.65
N ASN A 101 -13.29 2.49 -10.57
CA ASN A 101 -14.72 2.76 -10.37
C ASN A 101 -15.54 1.53 -9.94
N SER A 102 -14.88 0.42 -9.59
CA SER A 102 -15.56 -0.82 -9.19
C SER A 102 -14.82 -1.58 -8.10
N GLN A 103 -15.59 -2.31 -7.28
CA GLN A 103 -15.07 -3.16 -6.20
C GLN A 103 -14.06 -4.19 -6.74
N ALA A 104 -14.33 -4.77 -7.92
CA ALA A 104 -13.46 -5.79 -8.52
C ALA A 104 -12.07 -5.25 -8.88
N LEU A 105 -11.97 -4.01 -9.36
CA LEU A 105 -10.69 -3.38 -9.67
C LEU A 105 -9.88 -3.11 -8.40
N ILE A 106 -10.53 -2.54 -7.38
CA ILE A 106 -9.91 -2.34 -6.06
C ILE A 106 -9.41 -3.67 -5.49
N ASP A 107 -10.25 -4.70 -5.49
CA ASP A 107 -9.90 -6.03 -4.97
C ASP A 107 -8.68 -6.63 -5.69
N GLN A 108 -8.52 -6.40 -7.00
CA GLN A 108 -7.34 -6.84 -7.74
C GLN A 108 -6.06 -6.13 -7.25
N LYS A 109 -6.11 -4.83 -6.96
CA LYS A 109 -4.96 -4.07 -6.43
C LYS A 109 -4.59 -4.52 -5.02
N PHE A 110 -5.60 -4.73 -4.18
CA PHE A 110 -5.42 -5.26 -2.83
C PHE A 110 -4.87 -6.70 -2.87
N LEU A 111 -5.34 -7.53 -3.80
CA LEU A 111 -4.80 -8.87 -4.03
C LEU A 111 -3.34 -8.83 -4.48
N PHE A 112 -2.98 -7.93 -5.40
CA PHE A 112 -1.59 -7.72 -5.80
C PHE A 112 -0.74 -7.34 -4.59
N TRP A 113 -1.15 -6.31 -3.83
CA TRP A 113 -0.41 -5.85 -2.66
C TRP A 113 -0.22 -6.98 -1.65
N LYS A 114 -1.29 -7.73 -1.36
CA LYS A 114 -1.24 -8.89 -0.48
C LYS A 114 -0.26 -9.95 -0.97
N LYS A 115 -0.45 -10.45 -2.20
CA LYS A 115 0.29 -11.62 -2.72
C LYS A 115 1.72 -11.30 -3.08
N GLN A 116 1.94 -10.16 -3.72
CA GLN A 116 3.24 -9.82 -4.28
C GLN A 116 4.10 -9.02 -3.31
N ILE A 117 3.48 -8.21 -2.45
CA ILE A 117 4.23 -7.37 -1.50
C ILE A 117 4.17 -7.97 -0.11
N VAL A 118 3.00 -8.07 0.52
CA VAL A 118 2.90 -8.48 1.94
C VAL A 118 3.37 -9.92 2.18
N GLU A 119 2.91 -10.87 1.38
CA GLU A 119 3.19 -12.31 1.57
C GLU A 119 4.56 -12.75 1.06
N ASP A 120 5.31 -11.89 0.36
CA ASP A 120 6.65 -12.23 -0.17
C ASP A 120 7.75 -11.29 0.34
N PRO A 121 8.34 -11.61 1.51
CA PRO A 121 9.42 -10.83 2.10
C PRO A 121 10.67 -10.70 1.22
N SER A 122 10.87 -11.59 0.23
CA SER A 122 12.06 -11.49 -0.63
C SER A 122 12.10 -10.18 -1.43
N ARG A 123 10.95 -9.54 -1.64
CA ARG A 123 10.84 -8.28 -2.39
C ARG A 123 11.16 -7.03 -1.59
N TRP A 124 11.12 -7.09 -0.25
CA TRP A 124 11.23 -5.90 0.59
C TRP A 124 12.05 -6.07 1.87
N ARG A 125 12.41 -7.28 2.32
CA ARG A 125 13.12 -7.51 3.60
C ARG A 125 14.45 -6.76 3.70
N HIS A 126 15.10 -6.50 2.58
CA HIS A 126 16.36 -5.73 2.48
C HIS A 126 16.18 -4.41 1.74
N GLY A 127 14.96 -3.87 1.78
CA GLY A 127 14.50 -2.79 0.91
C GLY A 127 13.84 -3.31 -0.36
N PHE A 128 13.12 -2.44 -1.06
CA PHE A 128 12.43 -2.83 -2.30
C PHE A 128 13.43 -3.22 -3.39
N SER A 129 13.29 -4.45 -3.91
CA SER A 129 14.01 -4.86 -5.13
C SER A 129 13.23 -4.44 -6.37
N ILE A 130 13.76 -3.45 -7.09
CA ILE A 130 13.14 -2.91 -8.32
C ILE A 130 12.83 -4.02 -9.33
N GLU A 131 13.77 -4.93 -9.53
CA GLU A 131 13.65 -6.01 -10.51
C GLU A 131 12.53 -6.99 -10.14
N SER A 132 12.50 -7.41 -8.87
CA SER A 132 11.50 -8.36 -8.37
C SER A 132 10.08 -7.76 -8.36
N VAL A 133 9.96 -6.47 -8.03
CA VAL A 133 8.68 -5.75 -8.02
C VAL A 133 8.20 -5.53 -9.45
N ARG A 134 9.07 -5.12 -10.38
CA ARG A 134 8.73 -5.01 -11.81
C ARG A 134 8.30 -6.35 -12.41
N ALA A 135 8.98 -7.44 -12.06
CA ALA A 135 8.59 -8.77 -12.51
C ALA A 135 7.20 -9.16 -11.98
N ALA A 136 6.91 -8.90 -10.70
CA ALA A 136 5.59 -9.15 -10.12
C ALA A 136 4.49 -8.31 -10.79
N ILE A 137 4.76 -7.03 -11.08
CA ILE A 137 3.85 -6.15 -11.80
C ILE A 137 3.52 -6.72 -13.18
N ARG A 138 4.53 -7.18 -13.94
CA ARG A 138 4.33 -7.78 -15.27
C ARG A 138 3.48 -9.05 -15.21
N ILE A 139 3.82 -9.98 -14.31
CA ILE A 139 3.06 -11.24 -14.16
C ILE A 139 1.60 -10.96 -13.83
N PHE A 140 1.34 -9.99 -12.94
CA PHE A 140 -0.02 -9.65 -12.58
C PHE A 140 -0.74 -8.92 -13.72
N ALA A 141 -0.06 -8.04 -14.45
CA ALA A 141 -0.63 -7.39 -15.63
C ALA A 141 -0.96 -8.35 -16.77
N ASP A 142 -0.16 -9.39 -16.98
CA ASP A 142 -0.46 -10.43 -17.96
C ASP A 142 -1.79 -11.14 -17.65
N GLN A 143 -2.16 -11.20 -16.35
CA GLN A 143 -3.40 -11.81 -15.89
C GLN A 143 -4.60 -10.83 -15.87
N TYR A 144 -4.39 -9.56 -15.50
CA TYR A 144 -5.46 -8.61 -15.20
C TYR A 144 -5.52 -7.38 -16.15
N GLY A 145 -4.58 -7.26 -17.07
CA GLY A 145 -4.54 -6.25 -18.13
C GLY A 145 -3.73 -4.98 -17.82
N GLN A 146 -3.69 -4.08 -18.80
CA GLN A 146 -2.86 -2.85 -18.81
C GLN A 146 -3.18 -1.88 -17.66
N ALA A 147 -4.44 -1.79 -17.23
CA ALA A 147 -4.84 -0.97 -16.09
C ALA A 147 -4.09 -1.34 -14.80
N MET A 148 -3.51 -2.54 -14.72
CA MET A 148 -2.60 -2.91 -13.65
C MET A 148 -1.26 -2.19 -13.70
N LEU A 149 -0.64 -2.16 -14.88
CA LEU A 149 0.68 -1.55 -15.09
C LEU A 149 0.64 -0.06 -14.81
N ASP A 150 -0.43 0.61 -15.23
CA ASP A 150 -0.54 2.06 -15.14
C ASP A 150 -0.73 2.54 -13.68
N ALA A 151 -1.30 1.69 -12.83
CA ALA A 151 -1.60 1.98 -11.44
C ALA A 151 -0.39 1.85 -10.50
N ILE A 152 0.57 0.96 -10.79
CA ILE A 152 1.67 0.66 -9.86
C ILE A 152 2.95 1.37 -10.27
N LYS A 153 3.48 2.18 -9.35
CA LYS A 153 4.72 2.95 -9.54
C LYS A 153 5.69 2.64 -8.41
N LEU A 154 6.92 2.28 -8.75
CA LEU A 154 8.04 2.22 -7.81
C LEU A 154 8.99 3.37 -8.16
N VAL A 155 9.13 4.34 -7.25
CA VAL A 155 9.77 5.64 -7.51
C VAL A 155 10.85 5.92 -6.45
N GLY A 156 11.90 6.63 -6.84
CA GLY A 156 13.01 7.05 -5.98
C GLY A 156 14.28 7.27 -6.80
N ASP A 157 15.16 8.16 -6.35
CA ASP A 157 16.39 8.51 -7.09
C ASP A 157 17.49 7.49 -6.79
N ASN A 158 17.49 6.40 -7.57
CA ASN A 158 18.45 5.33 -7.39
C ASN A 158 19.74 5.71 -8.13
N LYS A 159 20.61 6.53 -7.50
CA LYS A 159 21.98 6.68 -8.00
C LYS A 159 22.68 5.31 -7.95
N PRO A 160 23.32 4.87 -9.06
CA PRO A 160 24.11 3.65 -9.07
C PRO A 160 25.29 3.70 -8.08
#